data_AF-A0A256Z7B3-F1
#
_entry.id   AF-A0A256Z7B3-F1
#
_cell.length_a   1.000
_cell.length_b   1.000
_cell.length_c   1.000
_cell.angle_alpha   90.00
_cell.angle_beta   90.00
_cell.angle_gamma   90.00
#
_symmetry.space_group_name_H-M   'P 1'
#
loop_
_entity.id
_entity.type
_entity.pdbx_description
1 polymer ?
#
loop_
_entity_poly.entity_id
_entity_poly.type
_entity_poly.pdbx_seq_one_letter_code
_entity_poly.pdbx_strand_id
1 'polypeptide(L)'
;MLETWEVIKALEELTKPLNLIEAFEEANEVSARYIILRFKLMNSKYIEGVNIILRYLPHTSLVVWGRIEVLVSRDIPAKEFLTRIYNELIKSKAEVLVKADGISVFYKLNTASANEFKADLIRKISECLRIIEGIEDVNLVYEGFKVLNHE
;
A
#
# COMPACT_ATOMS: atom_id res chain seq x y z
N MET A 1 -0.66 2.89 16.84
CA MET A 1 0.32 1.79 16.74
C MET A 1 -0.48 0.51 16.86
N LEU A 2 -0.11 -0.53 16.13
CA LEU A 2 -0.83 -1.80 16.12
C LEU A 2 0.10 -2.94 16.49
N GLU A 3 -0.42 -3.97 17.13
CA GLU A 3 0.28 -5.23 17.27
C GLU A 3 0.31 -5.98 15.94
N THR A 4 1.32 -6.82 15.75
CA THR A 4 1.52 -7.57 14.50
C THR A 4 0.32 -8.45 14.16
N TRP A 5 -0.28 -9.12 15.15
CA TRP A 5 -1.46 -9.96 14.93
C TRP A 5 -2.69 -9.16 14.49
N GLU A 6 -2.83 -7.91 14.95
CA GLU A 6 -3.91 -7.02 14.53
C GLU A 6 -3.78 -6.67 13.05
N VAL A 7 -2.56 -6.41 12.58
CA VAL A 7 -2.27 -6.14 11.18
C VAL A 7 -2.46 -7.39 10.32
N ILE A 8 -2.03 -8.56 10.80
CA ILE A 8 -2.25 -9.85 10.11
C ILE A 8 -3.74 -10.07 9.88
N LYS A 9 -4.55 -9.93 10.93
CA LYS A 9 -6.01 -10.08 10.86
C LYS A 9 -6.65 -9.05 9.92
N ALA A 10 -6.18 -7.81 9.95
CA ALA A 10 -6.69 -6.76 9.07
C ALA A 10 -6.43 -7.02 7.58
N LEU A 11 -5.39 -7.80 7.25
CA LEU A 11 -4.96 -8.08 5.88
C LEU A 11 -5.31 -9.49 5.38
N GLU A 12 -5.98 -10.31 6.19
CA GLU A 12 -6.26 -11.73 5.88
C GLU A 12 -7.16 -11.94 4.65
N GLU A 13 -7.97 -10.93 4.29
CA GLU A 13 -8.79 -10.94 3.08
C GLU A 13 -7.99 -10.60 1.81
N LEU A 14 -6.81 -9.98 1.95
CA LEU A 14 -5.95 -9.58 0.83
C LEU A 14 -4.86 -10.61 0.54
N THR A 15 -4.40 -11.34 1.56
CA THR A 15 -3.40 -12.40 1.41
C THR A 15 -3.52 -13.43 2.52
N LYS A 16 -2.95 -14.62 2.31
CA LYS A 16 -2.96 -15.68 3.33
C LYS A 16 -2.20 -15.24 4.58
N PRO A 17 -2.70 -15.52 5.80
CA PRO A 17 -2.01 -15.18 7.04
C PRO A 17 -0.57 -15.71 7.11
N LEU A 18 -0.28 -16.88 6.54
CA LEU A 18 1.06 -17.47 6.50
C LEU A 18 2.09 -16.53 5.83
N ASN A 19 1.73 -15.93 4.68
CA ASN A 19 2.61 -15.01 3.96
C ASN A 19 2.94 -13.76 4.79
N LEU A 20 2.00 -13.34 5.65
CA LEU A 20 2.20 -12.18 6.53
C LEU A 20 3.09 -12.56 7.71
N ILE A 21 2.86 -13.73 8.32
CA ILE A 21 3.69 -14.26 9.41
C ILE A 21 5.15 -14.37 8.94
N GLU A 22 5.39 -14.98 7.79
CA GLU A 22 6.73 -15.09 7.18
C GLU A 22 7.40 -13.72 7.03
N ALA A 23 6.67 -12.70 6.58
CA ALA A 23 7.21 -11.35 6.42
C ALA A 23 7.63 -10.71 7.76
N PHE A 24 6.86 -10.92 8.84
CA PHE A 24 7.21 -10.43 10.17
C PHE A 24 8.32 -11.23 10.82
N GLU A 25 8.38 -12.55 10.59
CA GLU A 25 9.47 -13.40 11.07
C GLU A 25 10.81 -13.03 10.42
N GLU A 26 10.84 -12.88 9.10
CA GLU A 26 12.04 -12.43 8.38
C GLU A 26 12.47 -11.03 8.86
N ALA A 27 11.51 -10.12 9.05
CA ALA A 27 11.80 -8.79 9.58
C ALA A 27 12.41 -8.83 10.99
N ASN A 28 12.01 -9.78 11.84
CA ASN A 28 12.64 -9.97 13.14
C ASN A 28 14.04 -10.55 13.01
N GLU A 29 14.22 -11.56 12.17
CA GLU A 29 15.50 -12.25 11.96
C GLU A 29 16.60 -11.28 11.51
N VAL A 30 16.28 -10.39 10.57
CA VAL A 30 17.24 -9.40 10.04
C VAL A 30 17.12 -8.02 10.70
N SER A 31 16.35 -7.91 11.78
CA SER A 31 16.03 -6.65 12.48
C SER A 31 15.54 -5.52 11.55
N ALA A 32 14.78 -5.88 10.51
CA ALA A 32 14.24 -4.96 9.51
C ALA A 32 13.26 -3.95 10.10
N ARG A 33 13.48 -2.70 9.73
CA ARG A 33 12.67 -1.56 10.15
C ARG A 33 11.41 -1.37 9.31
N TYR A 34 11.39 -1.94 8.11
CA TYR A 34 10.29 -1.79 7.17
C TYR A 34 9.92 -3.14 6.56
N ILE A 35 8.61 -3.34 6.39
CA ILE A 35 8.05 -4.47 5.64
C ILE A 35 7.24 -3.89 4.49
N ILE A 36 7.50 -4.37 3.28
CA ILE A 36 6.76 -3.98 2.07
C ILE A 36 6.05 -5.21 1.54
N LEU A 37 4.72 -5.21 1.62
CA LEU A 37 3.87 -6.22 1.01
C LEU A 37 3.46 -5.75 -0.38
N ARG A 38 3.67 -6.59 -1.40
CA ARG A 38 3.47 -6.23 -2.81
C ARG A 38 2.25 -6.95 -3.36
N PHE A 39 1.41 -6.21 -4.05
CA PHE A 39 0.20 -6.71 -4.68
C PHE A 39 0.13 -6.22 -6.13
N LYS A 40 -0.24 -7.11 -7.03
CA LYS A 40 -0.61 -6.78 -8.41
C LYS A 40 -2.08 -6.47 -8.48
N LEU A 41 -2.43 -5.50 -9.32
CA LEU A 41 -3.82 -5.22 -9.63
C LEU A 41 -4.18 -5.82 -11.00
N MET A 42 -5.22 -6.66 -11.05
CA MET A 42 -5.53 -7.45 -12.24
C MET A 42 -6.52 -6.80 -13.20
N ASN A 43 -7.32 -5.84 -12.72
CA ASN A 43 -8.42 -5.21 -13.46
C ASN A 43 -8.14 -3.75 -13.82
N SER A 44 -6.87 -3.41 -14.07
CA SER A 44 -6.45 -2.03 -14.31
C SER A 44 -5.60 -1.90 -15.57
N LYS A 45 -5.73 -0.75 -16.24
CA LYS A 45 -4.97 -0.38 -17.43
C LYS A 45 -3.69 0.39 -17.09
N TYR A 46 -3.75 1.25 -16.08
CA TYR A 46 -2.75 2.23 -15.70
C TYR A 46 -2.24 2.02 -14.29
N ILE A 47 -2.89 1.25 -13.42
CA ILE A 47 -2.35 0.91 -12.10
C ILE A 47 -1.73 -0.48 -12.18
N GLU A 48 -0.42 -0.54 -11.98
CA GLU A 48 0.38 -1.75 -12.11
C GLU A 48 0.38 -2.59 -10.84
N GLY A 49 0.27 -1.94 -9.68
CA GLY A 49 0.28 -2.61 -8.39
C GLY A 49 0.10 -1.69 -7.20
N VAL A 50 0.05 -2.29 -6.02
CA VAL A 50 -0.08 -1.63 -4.73
C VAL A 50 0.93 -2.22 -3.76
N ASN A 51 1.71 -1.36 -3.13
CA ASN A 51 2.57 -1.74 -2.02
C ASN A 51 1.96 -1.25 -0.70
N ILE A 52 1.91 -2.12 0.30
CA ILE A 52 1.62 -1.75 1.69
C ILE A 52 2.96 -1.71 2.42
N ILE A 53 3.35 -0.52 2.87
CA ILE A 53 4.62 -0.25 3.54
C ILE A 53 4.34 -0.06 5.02
N LEU A 54 4.92 -0.93 5.85
CA LEU A 54 4.74 -0.92 7.30
C LEU A 54 6.06 -0.55 7.97
N ARG A 55 6.02 0.41 8.90
CA ARG A 55 7.14 0.66 9.80
C ARG A 55 7.02 -0.26 11.00
N TYR A 56 7.96 -1.19 11.09
CA TYR A 56 7.99 -2.23 12.11
C TYR A 56 9.06 -1.93 13.17
N LEU A 57 8.78 -2.27 14.42
CA LEU A 57 9.76 -2.32 15.50
C LEU A 57 10.14 -3.79 15.73
N PRO A 58 11.35 -4.21 15.31
CA PRO A 58 11.84 -5.57 15.52
C PRO A 58 11.79 -5.99 16.97
N HIS A 59 11.46 -7.26 17.20
CA HIS A 59 11.41 -7.95 18.49
C HIS A 59 10.34 -7.44 19.47
N THR A 60 9.64 -6.35 19.14
CA THR A 60 8.50 -5.86 19.96
C THR A 60 7.15 -6.22 19.35
N SER A 61 7.11 -6.75 18.11
CA SER A 61 5.88 -7.09 17.41
C SER A 61 4.94 -5.89 17.18
N LEU A 62 5.49 -4.68 17.03
CA LEU A 62 4.71 -3.45 16.89
C LEU A 62 4.88 -2.82 15.50
N VAL A 63 3.76 -2.41 14.92
CA VAL A 63 3.69 -1.60 13.70
C VAL A 63 3.38 -0.15 14.08
N VAL A 64 4.35 0.74 13.86
CA VAL A 64 4.30 2.15 14.26
C VAL A 64 3.36 2.94 13.36
N TRP A 65 3.48 2.75 12.05
CA TRP A 65 2.65 3.38 11.04
C TRP A 65 2.61 2.53 9.76
N GLY A 66 1.61 2.77 8.91
CA GLY A 66 1.50 2.18 7.58
C GLY A 66 1.38 3.25 6.49
N ARG A 67 1.80 2.93 5.27
CA ARG A 67 1.58 3.70 4.05
C ARG A 67 1.15 2.77 2.92
N ILE A 68 0.36 3.29 2.01
CA ILE A 68 0.10 2.67 0.70
C ILE A 68 0.95 3.40 -0.32
N GLU A 69 1.54 2.67 -1.25
CA GLU A 69 2.01 3.19 -2.53
C GLU A 69 1.21 2.52 -3.65
N VAL A 70 0.51 3.31 -4.46
CA VAL A 70 -0.11 2.82 -5.70
C VAL A 70 0.84 3.14 -6.84
N LEU A 71 1.22 2.11 -7.59
CA LEU A 71 2.13 2.19 -8.73
C LEU A 71 1.31 2.45 -9.99
N VAL A 72 1.50 3.62 -10.58
CA VAL A 72 0.79 4.07 -11.78
C VAL A 72 1.76 4.06 -12.95
N SER A 73 1.36 3.41 -14.03
CA SER A 73 2.11 3.27 -15.27
C SER A 73 2.38 4.61 -15.93
N ARG A 74 3.55 4.71 -16.55
CA ARG A 74 3.93 5.85 -17.42
C ARG A 74 3.04 5.99 -18.67
N ASP A 75 2.27 4.96 -19.00
CA ASP A 75 1.41 4.94 -20.19
C ASP A 75 0.13 5.78 -20.02
N ILE A 76 -0.09 6.33 -18.82
CA ILE A 76 -1.18 7.28 -18.57
C ILE A 76 -0.98 8.57 -19.38
N PRO A 77 -2.00 9.09 -20.09
CA PRO A 77 -1.84 10.31 -20.88
C PRO A 77 -1.45 11.51 -20.00
N ALA A 78 -0.28 12.10 -20.26
CA ALA A 78 0.27 13.20 -19.45
C ALA A 78 -0.68 14.40 -19.30
N LYS A 79 -1.41 14.75 -20.37
CA LYS A 79 -2.41 15.82 -20.35
C LYS A 79 -3.52 15.50 -19.33
N GLU A 80 -4.09 14.30 -19.41
CA GLU A 80 -5.15 13.87 -18.50
C GLU A 80 -4.65 13.83 -17.05
N PHE A 81 -3.45 13.29 -16.85
CA PHE A 81 -2.83 13.21 -15.54
C PHE A 81 -2.68 14.59 -14.90
N LEU A 82 -2.05 15.54 -15.60
CA LEU A 82 -1.73 16.86 -15.05
C LEU A 82 -2.96 17.76 -14.90
N THR A 83 -3.98 17.64 -15.74
CA THR A 83 -5.15 18.54 -15.66
C THR A 83 -6.25 18.04 -14.73
N ARG A 84 -6.43 16.71 -14.62
CA ARG A 84 -7.55 16.12 -13.88
C ARG A 84 -7.08 15.27 -12.72
N ILE A 85 -6.34 14.20 -13.00
CA ILE A 85 -6.04 13.14 -12.03
C ILE A 85 -5.17 13.67 -10.88
N TYR A 86 -4.12 14.41 -11.19
CA TYR A 86 -3.21 14.97 -10.18
C TYR A 86 -3.97 15.83 -9.16
N ASN A 87 -4.83 16.72 -9.63
CA ASN A 87 -5.63 17.60 -8.76
C ASN A 87 -6.58 16.81 -7.85
N GLU A 88 -7.21 15.76 -8.37
CA GLU A 88 -8.11 14.89 -7.59
C GLU A 88 -7.32 14.06 -6.55
N LEU A 89 -6.14 13.56 -6.90
CA LEU A 89 -5.25 12.86 -5.96
C LEU A 89 -4.77 13.76 -4.81
N ILE A 90 -4.45 15.03 -5.10
CA ILE A 90 -4.07 15.97 -4.03
C ILE A 90 -5.29 16.27 -3.13
N LYS A 91 -6.49 16.40 -3.68
CA LYS A 91 -7.73 16.57 -2.90
C LYS A 91 -8.02 15.36 -1.99
N SER A 92 -7.69 14.15 -2.42
CA SER A 92 -7.76 12.94 -1.59
C SER A 92 -6.62 12.83 -0.55
N LYS A 93 -5.78 13.87 -0.43
CA LYS A 93 -4.62 13.95 0.48
C LYS A 93 -3.52 12.95 0.15
N ALA A 94 -3.36 12.58 -1.11
CA ALA A 94 -2.23 11.79 -1.57
C ALA A 94 -0.95 12.62 -1.65
N GLU A 95 0.21 11.98 -1.44
CA GLU A 95 1.51 12.47 -1.92
C GLU A 95 1.76 11.85 -3.31
N VAL A 96 2.18 12.63 -4.30
CA VAL A 96 2.39 12.15 -5.67
C VAL A 96 3.84 12.36 -6.08
N LEU A 97 4.53 11.29 -6.49
CA LEU A 97 5.90 11.30 -6.99
C LEU A 97 5.93 10.86 -8.45
N VAL A 98 6.33 11.76 -9.34
CA VAL A 98 6.51 11.47 -10.77
C VAL A 98 7.96 11.02 -11.00
N LYS A 99 8.14 9.85 -11.63
CA LYS A 99 9.42 9.22 -11.92
C LYS A 99 9.58 9.00 -13.42
N ALA A 100 10.76 8.61 -13.86
CA ALA A 100 11.02 8.29 -15.27
C ALA A 100 10.29 7.02 -15.74
N ASP A 101 10.03 6.08 -14.84
CA ASP A 101 9.41 4.78 -15.10
C ASP A 101 7.92 4.73 -14.79
N GLY A 102 7.34 5.77 -14.18
CA GLY A 102 5.93 5.82 -13.82
C GLY A 102 5.67 6.86 -12.73
N ILE A 103 4.57 6.70 -12.01
CA ILE A 103 4.14 7.59 -10.94
C ILE A 103 3.84 6.75 -9.69
N SER A 104 4.32 7.20 -8.53
CA SER A 104 3.96 6.63 -7.23
C SER A 104 2.98 7.55 -6.52
N VAL A 105 1.85 7.02 -6.09
CA VAL A 105 0.84 7.74 -5.30
C VAL A 105 0.82 7.16 -3.89
N PHE A 106 1.12 7.99 -2.89
CA PHE A 106 1.23 7.55 -1.51
C PHE A 106 0.10 8.06 -0.64
N TYR A 107 -0.37 7.18 0.25
CA TYR A 107 -1.30 7.54 1.32
C TYR A 107 -0.79 7.04 2.67
N LYS A 108 -0.80 7.88 3.69
CA LYS A 108 -0.56 7.45 5.07
C LYS A 108 -1.78 6.70 5.61
N LEU A 109 -1.61 5.51 6.17
CA LEU A 109 -2.70 4.73 6.76
C LEU A 109 -2.99 5.16 8.20
N ASN A 110 -4.27 5.07 8.59
CA ASN A 110 -4.67 5.16 9.97
C ASN A 110 -4.30 3.87 10.73
N THR A 111 -3.53 4.00 11.81
CA THR A 111 -3.08 2.88 12.65
C THR A 111 -3.56 3.02 14.10
N ALA A 112 -4.75 3.61 14.30
CA ALA A 112 -5.35 3.75 15.63
C ALA A 112 -5.99 2.44 16.12
N SER A 113 -6.57 1.64 15.22
CA SER A 113 -7.09 0.30 15.49
C SER A 113 -7.02 -0.58 14.22
N ALA A 114 -7.10 -1.90 14.38
CA ALA A 114 -7.11 -2.84 13.25
C ALA A 114 -8.26 -2.55 12.25
N ASN A 115 -9.44 -2.22 12.78
CA ASN A 115 -10.63 -1.92 11.97
C ASN A 115 -10.46 -0.63 11.18
N GLU A 116 -9.94 0.43 11.81
CA GLU A 116 -9.66 1.70 11.12
C GLU A 116 -8.57 1.53 10.07
N PHE A 117 -7.55 0.73 10.36
CA PHE A 117 -6.49 0.40 9.40
C PHE A 117 -7.04 -0.29 8.16
N LYS A 118 -7.83 -1.36 8.35
CA LYS A 118 -8.44 -2.10 7.25
C LYS A 118 -9.38 -1.22 6.41
N ALA A 119 -10.29 -0.50 7.07
CA ALA A 119 -11.26 0.34 6.38
C ALA A 119 -10.57 1.47 5.59
N ASP A 120 -9.57 2.12 6.19
CA ASP A 120 -8.83 3.21 5.54
C ASP A 120 -7.97 2.70 4.38
N LEU A 121 -7.38 1.50 4.51
CA LEU A 121 -6.64 0.83 3.43
C LEU A 121 -7.51 0.60 2.20
N ILE A 122 -8.63 -0.10 2.36
CA ILE A 122 -9.54 -0.41 1.25
C ILE A 122 -10.09 0.87 0.64
N ARG A 123 -10.55 1.81 1.47
CA ARG A 123 -11.09 3.09 1.01
C ARG A 123 -10.10 3.86 0.15
N LYS A 124 -8.82 3.94 0.54
CA LYS A 124 -7.77 4.67 -0.20
C LYS A 124 -7.40 4.00 -1.51
N ILE A 125 -7.34 2.67 -1.54
CA ILE A 125 -7.08 1.92 -2.78
C ILE A 125 -8.24 2.14 -3.76
N SER A 126 -9.49 1.95 -3.33
CA SER A 126 -10.69 2.18 -4.15
C SER A 126 -10.80 3.63 -4.62
N GLU A 127 -10.52 4.60 -3.75
CA GLU A 127 -10.53 6.02 -4.11
C GLU A 127 -9.48 6.35 -5.17
N CYS A 128 -8.26 5.82 -5.03
CA CYS A 128 -7.20 6.02 -6.01
C CYS A 128 -7.56 5.39 -7.38
N LEU A 129 -8.11 4.19 -7.36
CA LEU A 129 -8.61 3.49 -8.54
C LEU A 129 -9.66 4.28 -9.28
N ARG A 130 -10.65 4.80 -8.54
CA ARG A 130 -11.72 5.61 -9.10
C ARG A 130 -11.21 6.91 -9.71
N ILE A 131 -10.26 7.58 -9.05
CA ILE A 131 -9.70 8.83 -9.56
C ILE A 131 -8.94 8.61 -10.89
N ILE A 132 -8.14 7.55 -10.95
CA ILE A 132 -7.25 7.28 -12.09
C ILE A 132 -8.03 6.67 -13.26
N GLU A 133 -8.88 5.67 -12.99
CA GLU A 133 -9.50 4.84 -14.04
C GLU A 133 -11.02 4.81 -14.02
N GLY A 134 -11.65 5.39 -13.00
CA GLY A 134 -13.11 5.35 -12.84
C GLY A 134 -13.65 3.99 -12.41
N ILE A 135 -12.81 3.08 -11.92
CA ILE A 135 -13.22 1.77 -11.38
C ILE A 135 -13.24 1.78 -9.85
N GLU A 136 -14.15 1.02 -9.24
CA GLU A 136 -14.26 0.92 -7.77
C GLU A 136 -13.84 -0.45 -7.23
N ASP A 137 -13.98 -1.51 -8.04
CA ASP A 137 -13.66 -2.88 -7.63
C ASP A 137 -12.16 -3.10 -7.52
N VAL A 138 -11.74 -3.61 -6.36
CA VAL A 138 -10.33 -3.90 -6.03
C VAL A 138 -10.06 -5.38 -6.27
N ASN A 139 -9.30 -5.72 -7.31
CA ASN A 139 -8.86 -7.10 -7.56
C ASN A 139 -7.34 -7.23 -7.41
N LEU A 140 -6.91 -7.35 -6.14
CA LEU A 140 -5.51 -7.47 -5.77
C LEU A 140 -5.08 -8.93 -5.66
N VAL A 141 -3.89 -9.22 -6.21
CA VAL A 141 -3.21 -10.51 -6.09
C VAL A 141 -1.89 -10.28 -5.37
N TYR A 142 -1.66 -10.99 -4.27
CA TYR A 142 -0.41 -10.92 -3.53
C TYR A 142 0.76 -11.47 -4.35
N GLU A 143 1.85 -10.70 -4.46
CA GLU A 143 3.06 -11.06 -5.22
C GLU A 143 4.26 -11.41 -4.34
N GLY A 144 4.19 -11.13 -3.04
CA GLY A 144 5.27 -11.37 -2.09
C GLY A 144 5.57 -10.17 -1.21
N PHE A 145 6.67 -10.23 -0.48
CA PHE A 145 7.12 -9.15 0.39
C PHE A 145 8.60 -8.81 0.16
N LYS A 146 9.05 -7.74 0.82
CA LYS A 146 10.46 -7.39 1.04
C LYS A 146 10.58 -6.79 2.43
N VAL A 147 11.70 -7.05 3.09
CA VAL A 147 12.07 -6.39 4.35
C VAL A 147 13.27 -5.48 4.12
N LEU A 148 13.30 -4.32 4.75
CA LEU A 148 14.37 -3.33 4.56
C LEU A 148 14.89 -2.79 5.89
N ASN A 149 16.21 -2.65 5.93
CA ASN A 149 16.93 -1.86 6.93
C ASN A 149 17.31 -0.53 6.29
N HIS A 150 16.52 0.51 6.55
CA HIS A 150 16.96 1.88 6.31
C HIS A 150 17.25 2.54 7.66
N GLU A 151 18.47 3.07 7.78
CA GLU A 151 18.86 4.00 8.85
C GLU A 151 18.07 5.31 8.73
#